data_AF-A0ABD2Y3P1-F1
#
_entry.id   AF-A0ABD2Y3P1-F1
#
_cell.length_a   1.000
_cell.length_b   1.000
_cell.length_c   1.000
_cell.angle_alpha   90.00
_cell.angle_beta   90.00
_cell.angle_gamma   90.00
#
_symmetry.space_group_name_H-M   'P 1'
#
loop_
_entity.id
_entity.type
_entity.pdbx_description
1 polymer ?
#
loop_
_entity_poly.entity_id
_entity_poly.type
_entity_poly.pdbx_seq_one_letter_code
_entity_poly.pdbx_strand_id
1 'polypeptide(L)'
;MDRMKVVIEEFFKLPLQQKMAYAQLPNSLEGYGQAFVVSEDRKLDWGDMLFLYALPVSQRDMNSGLTLRHFSDKPWMSTRENCTRFA
;
A
#
# COMPACT_ATOMS: atom_id res chain seq x y z
N MET A 1 3.02 15.22 6.20
CA MET A 1 2.34 14.76 4.97
C MET A 1 3.31 14.53 3.82
N ASP A 2 4.28 15.42 3.60
CA ASP A 2 5.10 15.42 2.38
C ASP A 2 5.95 14.15 2.18
N ARG A 3 6.37 13.51 3.27
CA ARG A 3 7.14 12.26 3.20
C ARG A 3 6.33 11.10 2.61
N MET A 4 5.05 10.99 2.93
CA MET A 4 4.20 9.92 2.39
C MET A 4 4.00 10.11 0.88
N LYS A 5 3.82 11.35 0.43
CA LYS A 5 3.70 11.68 -0.99
C LYS A 5 4.94 11.25 -1.77
N VAL A 6 6.14 11.60 -1.29
CA VAL A 6 7.40 11.21 -1.94
C VAL A 6 7.51 9.69 -2.07
N VAL A 7 7.22 8.94 -1.00
CA VAL A 7 7.37 7.49 -1.04
C VAL A 7 6.34 6.84 -1.98
N ILE A 8 5.11 7.34 -2.00
CA ILE A 8 4.08 6.88 -2.94
C ILE A 8 4.47 7.22 -4.38
N GLU A 9 4.97 8.42 -4.64
CA GLU A 9 5.47 8.80 -5.97
C GLU A 9 6.62 7.91 -6.44
N GLU A 10 7.58 7.61 -5.56
CA GLU A 10 8.69 6.69 -5.85
C GLU A 10 8.17 5.28 -6.18
N PHE A 11 7.19 4.78 -5.43
CA PHE A 11 6.55 3.50 -5.71
C PHE A 11 5.90 3.46 -7.10
N PHE A 12 5.10 4.47 -7.46
CA PHE A 12 4.41 4.46 -8.75
C PHE A 12 5.33 4.68 -9.95
N LYS A 13 6.53 5.25 -9.73
CA LYS A 13 7.61 5.35 -10.72
C LYS A 13 8.33 4.01 -10.97
N LEU A 14 8.16 3.00 -10.11
CA LEU A 14 8.77 1.69 -10.33
C LEU A 14 8.19 1.01 -11.59
N PRO A 15 8.99 0.17 -12.29
CA PRO A 15 8.50 -0.66 -13.37
C PRO A 15 7.33 -1.55 -12.93
N LEU A 16 6.37 -1.80 -13.83
CA LEU A 16 5.19 -2.61 -13.54
C LEU A 16 5.56 -3.96 -12.91
N GLN A 17 6.57 -4.65 -13.44
CA GLN A 17 7.03 -5.95 -12.92
C GLN A 17 7.41 -5.89 -11.44
N GLN A 18 8.00 -4.78 -10.98
CA GLN A 18 8.35 -4.60 -9.58
C GLN A 18 7.11 -4.27 -8.74
N LYS A 19 6.19 -3.46 -9.27
CA LYS A 19 4.90 -3.17 -8.61
C LYS A 19 4.03 -4.43 -8.46
N MET A 20 4.11 -5.37 -9.40
CA MET A 20 3.40 -6.65 -9.34
C MET A 20 3.88 -7.59 -8.23
N ALA A 21 5.05 -7.36 -7.63
CA ALA A 21 5.45 -8.04 -6.40
C ALA A 21 4.50 -7.72 -5.21
N TYR A 22 3.71 -6.66 -5.36
CA TYR A 22 2.74 -6.20 -4.38
C TYR A 22 1.31 -6.36 -4.87
N ALA A 23 1.08 -7.17 -5.92
CA ALA A 23 -0.25 -7.36 -6.48
C ALA A 23 -1.26 -7.78 -5.40
N GLN A 24 -2.46 -7.22 -5.47
CA GLN A 24 -3.56 -7.65 -4.60
C GLN A 24 -3.79 -9.16 -4.77
N LEU A 25 -3.75 -9.89 -3.65
CA LEU A 25 -3.96 -11.34 -3.64
C LEU A 25 -5.45 -11.67 -3.70
N PRO A 26 -5.83 -12.84 -4.24
CA PRO A 26 -7.20 -13.34 -4.16
C PRO A 26 -7.69 -13.33 -2.71
N ASN A 27 -8.89 -12.81 -2.47
CA ASN A 27 -9.52 -12.67 -1.15
C ASN A 27 -8.81 -11.71 -0.17
N SER A 28 -7.82 -10.92 -0.63
CA SER A 28 -7.27 -9.80 0.13
C SER A 28 -7.79 -8.48 -0.45
N LEU A 29 -7.98 -7.47 0.41
CA LEU A 29 -8.19 -6.09 -0.02
C LEU A 29 -6.88 -5.31 -0.14
N GLU A 30 -5.80 -5.78 0.49
CA GLU A 30 -4.49 -5.14 0.41
C GLU A 30 -3.73 -5.51 -0.85
N GLY A 31 -2.98 -4.54 -1.37
CA GLY A 31 -2.08 -4.69 -2.51
C GLY A 31 -2.30 -3.66 -3.60
N TYR A 32 -1.48 -3.79 -4.65
CA TYR A 32 -1.48 -2.98 -5.86
C TYR A 32 -2.36 -3.63 -6.92
N GLY A 33 -3.29 -2.87 -7.47
CA GLY A 33 -4.25 -3.34 -8.46
C GLY A 33 -5.61 -2.69 -8.28
N GLN A 34 -6.49 -2.86 -9.26
CA GLN A 34 -7.88 -2.41 -9.18
C GLN A 34 -8.67 -3.37 -8.30
N ALA A 35 -9.31 -2.82 -7.26
CA ALA A 35 -10.23 -3.59 -6.44
C ALA A 35 -11.63 -3.58 -7.08
N PHE A 36 -12.36 -4.70 -6.96
CA PHE A 36 -13.80 -4.82 -7.26
C PHE A 36 -14.24 -4.93 -8.74
N VAL A 37 -13.59 -5.77 -9.56
CA VAL A 37 -14.21 -6.25 -10.81
C VAL A 37 -15.20 -7.38 -10.48
N VAL A 38 -16.41 -7.01 -10.06
CA VAL A 38 -17.46 -8.00 -9.67
C VAL A 38 -18.32 -8.42 -10.88
N SER A 39 -18.36 -7.61 -11.94
CA SER A 39 -19.10 -7.89 -13.17
C SER A 39 -18.55 -7.10 -14.36
N GLU A 40 -18.77 -7.58 -15.59
CA GLU A 40 -18.28 -6.96 -16.84
C GLU A 40 -18.87 -5.56 -17.10
N ASP A 41 -20.06 -5.26 -16.58
CA ASP A 41 -20.76 -3.98 -16.81
C ASP A 41 -20.28 -2.81 -15.93
N ARG A 42 -19.32 -3.05 -15.02
CA ARG A 42 -18.83 -2.02 -14.12
C ARG A 42 -17.83 -1.10 -14.81
N LYS A 43 -18.17 0.19 -14.87
CA LYS A 43 -17.22 1.25 -15.22
C LYS A 43 -16.11 1.28 -14.16
N LEU A 44 -14.87 1.10 -14.60
CA LEU A 44 -13.69 1.20 -13.75
C LEU A 44 -13.20 2.64 -13.70
N ASP A 45 -12.67 3.02 -12.55
CA ASP A 45 -12.00 4.30 -12.38
C ASP A 45 -10.68 4.31 -13.16
N TRP A 46 -10.38 5.46 -13.76
CA TRP A 46 -9.14 5.61 -14.52
C TRP A 46 -7.98 5.95 -13.59
N GLY A 47 -7.35 4.91 -13.06
CA GLY A 47 -6.18 5.03 -12.21
C GLY A 47 -5.64 3.67 -11.75
N ASP A 48 -4.49 3.70 -11.11
CA ASP A 48 -3.98 2.55 -10.37
C ASP A 48 -4.26 2.75 -8.86
N MET A 49 -4.47 1.68 -8.12
CA MET A 49 -4.70 1.72 -6.68
C MET A 49 -3.66 0.89 -5.93
N LEU A 50 -3.23 1.40 -4.78
CA LEU A 50 -2.50 0.67 -3.76
C LEU A 50 -3.26 0.80 -2.44
N PHE A 51 -3.79 -0.31 -1.92
CA PHE A 51 -4.57 -0.33 -0.68
C PHE A 51 -3.79 -1.01 0.44
N LEU A 52 -3.74 -0.39 1.63
CA LEU A 52 -3.04 -0.88 2.82
C LEU A 52 -3.83 -0.53 4.07
N TYR A 53 -3.96 -1.48 5.00
CA TYR A 53 -4.48 -1.24 6.34
C TYR A 53 -3.42 -0.52 7.18
N ALA A 54 -3.70 0.73 7.53
CA ALA A 54 -2.86 1.47 8.47
C ALA A 54 -3.17 1.09 9.92
N LEU A 55 -4.41 0.70 10.25
CA LEU A 55 -4.85 0.36 11.60
C LEU A 55 -6.01 -0.65 11.57
N PRO A 56 -6.22 -1.42 12.65
CA PRO A 56 -5.32 -1.58 13.81
C PRO A 56 -3.99 -2.25 13.41
N VAL A 57 -2.97 -2.13 14.25
CA VAL A 57 -1.64 -2.71 13.97
C VAL A 57 -1.71 -4.22 13.72
N SER A 58 -2.69 -4.91 14.34
CA SER A 58 -2.93 -6.34 14.15
C SER A 58 -3.38 -6.73 12.74
N GLN A 59 -3.87 -5.78 11.93
CA GLN A 59 -4.29 -6.00 10.54
C GLN A 59 -3.23 -5.58 9.53
N ARG A 60 -2.11 -5.00 9.97
CA ARG A 60 -1.00 -4.68 9.07
C ARG A 60 -0.34 -5.96 8.62
N ASP A 61 -0.37 -6.26 7.32
CA ASP A 61 0.48 -7.31 6.78
C ASP A 61 1.93 -6.82 6.76
N MET A 62 2.67 -7.19 7.82
CA MET A 62 4.11 -6.94 7.91
C MET A 62 4.90 -7.81 6.93
N ASN A 63 4.33 -8.88 6.38
CA ASN A 63 5.03 -9.77 5.47
C ASN A 63 5.00 -9.29 4.01
N SER A 64 4.09 -8.36 3.69
CA SER A 64 4.12 -7.62 2.43
C SER A 64 5.39 -6.75 2.37
N GLY A 65 6.16 -6.79 1.28
CA GLY A 65 7.43 -6.04 1.20
C GLY A 65 7.28 -4.50 1.32
N LEU A 66 6.04 -3.99 1.27
CA LEU A 66 5.66 -2.58 1.50
C LEU A 66 5.72 -2.18 2.97
N THR A 67 5.85 -3.10 3.90
CA THR A 67 6.03 -2.78 5.32
C THR A 67 7.45 -3.09 5.79
N LEU A 68 8.11 -4.11 5.24
CA LEU A 68 9.43 -4.56 5.75
C LEU A 68 10.67 -4.20 4.92
N ARG A 69 10.61 -3.96 3.60
CA ARG A 69 11.85 -3.80 2.80
C ARG A 69 12.07 -2.43 2.17
N HIS A 70 11.01 -1.69 1.85
CA HIS A 70 11.15 -0.32 1.34
C HIS A 70 11.01 0.75 2.43
N PHE A 71 10.36 0.39 3.53
CA PHE A 71 9.89 1.33 4.54
C PHE A 71 10.49 1.12 5.93
N SER A 72 11.07 -0.06 6.21
CA SER A 72 11.78 -0.37 7.46
C SER A 72 13.06 0.46 7.65
N ASP A 73 13.73 0.82 6.55
CA ASP A 73 14.91 1.68 6.58
C ASP A 73 14.58 3.17 6.86
N LYS A 74 13.29 3.50 7.00
CA LYS A 74 12.83 4.86 7.29
C LYS A 74 12.46 4.95 8.79
N PRO A 75 13.24 5.69 9.61
CA PRO A 75 13.12 5.69 11.08
C PRO A 75 11.75 6.02 11.66
N TRP A 76 10.90 6.72 10.90
CA TRP A 76 9.60 7.22 11.37
C TRP A 76 8.49 6.16 11.39
N MET A 77 8.68 5.02 10.70
CA MET A 77 7.72 3.91 10.72
C MET A 77 7.91 2.98 11.92
N SER A 78 9.09 2.97 12.57
CA SER A 78 9.39 2.10 13.71
C SER A 78 9.06 2.71 15.08
N THR A 79 8.82 4.02 15.16
CA THR A 79 8.59 4.69 16.44
C THR A 79 7.11 4.71 16.80
N ARG A 80 6.78 4.11 17.95
CA ARG A 80 5.46 4.06 18.62
C ARG A 80 4.77 5.44 18.70
N GLU A 81 5.55 6.51 18.68
CA GLU A 81 5.12 7.90 18.84
C GLU A 81 4.45 8.53 17.60
N ASN A 82 4.63 7.97 16.40
CA ASN A 82 4.03 8.56 15.18
C ASN A 82 2.63 8.00 14.84
N CYS A 83 2.24 6.85 15.37
CA CYS A 83 0.91 6.28 15.12
C CYS A 83 -0.21 6.99 15.90
N THR A 84 0.10 7.68 17.00
CA THR A 84 -0.89 8.39 17.83
C THR A 84 -1.08 9.85 17.45
N ARG A 85 -0.33 10.38 16.48
CA ARG A 85 -0.39 11.81 16.08
C ARG A 85 -1.20 12.08 14.81
N PHE A 86 -1.80 11.05 14.22
CA PHE A 86 -2.60 11.14 12.99
C PHE A 86 -3.94 10.38 13.13
N ALA A 87 -4.52 10.39 14.34
CA ALA A 87 -5.94 10.15 14.54
C ALA A 87 -6.68 11.49 14.61
#